data_AF-A0A0E9W7G3-F1
#
_entry.id   AF-A0A0E9W7G3-F1
#
_cell.length_a   1.000
_cell.length_b   1.000
_cell.length_c   1.000
_cell.angle_alpha   90.00
_cell.angle_beta   90.00
_cell.angle_gamma   90.00
#
_symmetry.space_group_name_H-M   'P 1'
#
loop_
_entity.id
_entity.type
_entity.pdbx_description
1 polymer ?
#
loop_
_entity_poly.entity_id
_entity_poly.type
_entity_poly.pdbx_seq_one_letter_code
_entity_poly.pdbx_strand_id
1 'polypeptide(L)'
;MSGGLAPSRSTVYVSNLPFSLTNSDLHKLFTKYGKVVKVTIVKDKESRRSKGVAFVLFLDKESAHNCARAINNKQLFGRTVKASIAVDNGRATEFIRRRNYTDKSK
;
A
#
# COMPACT_ATOMS: atom_id res chain seq x y z
N MET A 1 -13.60 24.07 1.63
CA MET A 1 -13.02 23.25 2.72
C MET A 1 -12.05 22.26 2.10
N SER A 2 -10.75 22.51 2.24
CA SER A 2 -9.69 21.62 1.78
C SER A 2 -9.63 20.41 2.70
N GLY A 3 -10.38 19.36 2.36
CA GLY A 3 -10.17 18.01 2.89
C GLY A 3 -8.81 17.51 2.43
N GLY A 4 -7.74 18.06 3.00
CA GLY A 4 -6.37 17.71 2.68
C GLY A 4 -6.18 16.23 3.01
N LEU A 5 -6.00 15.42 1.97
CA LEU A 5 -5.63 14.02 2.10
C LEU A 5 -4.39 13.96 3.00
N ALA A 6 -4.55 13.56 4.26
CA ALA A 6 -3.45 13.40 5.20
C ALA A 6 -2.76 12.08 4.87
N PRO A 7 -1.71 12.08 4.02
CA PRO A 7 -1.28 10.86 3.36
C PRO A 7 -0.66 9.89 4.37
N SER A 8 -0.06 10.44 5.42
CA SER A 8 0.51 9.69 6.54
C SER A 8 -0.54 8.84 7.27
N ARG A 9 -1.76 9.37 7.49
CA ARG A 9 -2.79 8.69 8.29
C ARG A 9 -3.71 7.78 7.46
N SER A 10 -3.78 8.00 6.14
CA SER A 10 -4.56 7.17 5.22
C SER A 10 -3.73 6.17 4.43
N THR A 11 -2.43 6.03 4.72
CA THR A 11 -1.56 5.04 4.07
C THR A 11 -1.35 3.84 4.98
N VAL A 12 -1.51 2.65 4.40
CA VAL A 12 -1.20 1.37 5.04
C VAL A 12 0.14 0.88 4.52
N TYR A 13 1.03 0.57 5.43
CA TYR A 13 2.25 -0.16 5.19
C TYR A 13 1.98 -1.65 5.33
N VAL A 14 2.31 -2.43 4.30
CA VAL A 14 2.15 -3.89 4.29
C VAL A 14 3.50 -4.53 4.01
N SER A 15 3.93 -5.43 4.87
CA SER A 15 5.21 -6.14 4.75
C SER A 15 5.05 -7.65 4.80
N ASN A 16 6.12 -8.33 4.40
CA ASN A 16 6.18 -9.78 4.23
C ASN A 16 5.19 -10.32 3.18
N LEU A 17 4.89 -9.51 2.16
CA LEU A 17 4.07 -9.90 1.02
C LEU A 17 4.84 -10.89 0.12
N PRO A 18 4.13 -11.86 -0.48
CA PRO A 18 4.69 -12.70 -1.52
C PRO A 18 5.12 -11.86 -2.74
N PHE A 19 6.28 -12.17 -3.30
CA PHE A 19 6.86 -11.45 -4.44
C PHE A 19 6.02 -11.58 -5.72
N SER A 20 5.15 -12.59 -5.77
CA SER A 20 4.20 -12.84 -6.86
C SER A 20 3.05 -11.83 -6.92
N LEU A 21 2.78 -11.08 -5.84
CA LEU A 21 1.69 -10.10 -5.84
C LEU A 21 2.06 -8.86 -6.65
N THR A 22 1.16 -8.49 -7.56
CA THR A 22 1.29 -7.28 -8.37
C THR A 22 0.51 -6.11 -7.77
N ASN A 23 0.75 -4.89 -8.28
CA ASN A 23 -0.03 -3.72 -7.86
C ASN A 23 -1.53 -3.93 -8.09
N SER A 24 -1.92 -4.61 -9.17
CA SER A 24 -3.31 -4.90 -9.51
C SER A 24 -3.95 -5.87 -8.52
N ASP A 25 -3.23 -6.91 -8.10
CA ASP A 25 -3.71 -7.87 -7.10
C ASP A 25 -3.91 -7.19 -5.75
N LEU A 26 -2.93 -6.41 -5.31
CA LEU A 26 -3.03 -5.64 -4.07
C LEU A 26 -4.19 -4.65 -4.13
N HIS A 27 -4.36 -3.94 -5.25
CA HIS A 27 -5.48 -3.01 -5.42
C HIS A 27 -6.82 -3.72 -5.25
N LYS A 28 -7.03 -4.87 -5.91
CA LYS A 28 -8.24 -5.69 -5.76
C LYS A 28 -8.39 -6.25 -4.34
N LEU A 29 -7.31 -6.66 -3.70
CA LEU A 29 -7.35 -7.26 -2.36
C LEU A 29 -7.69 -6.22 -1.29
N PHE A 30 -7.26 -4.97 -1.48
CA PHE A 30 -7.48 -3.87 -0.56
C PHE A 30 -8.75 -3.07 -0.83
N THR A 31 -9.29 -3.10 -2.06
CA THR A 31 -10.53 -2.40 -2.40
C THR A 31 -11.73 -2.86 -1.57
N LYS A 32 -11.69 -4.08 -1.02
CA LYS A 32 -12.74 -4.63 -0.15
C LYS A 32 -12.83 -3.96 1.22
N TYR A 33 -11.72 -3.32 1.66
CA TYR A 33 -11.67 -2.61 2.93
C TYR A 33 -12.00 -1.12 2.80
N GLY A 34 -11.96 -0.60 1.57
CA GLY A 34 -12.27 0.79 1.26
C GLY A 34 -11.71 1.23 -0.08
N LYS A 35 -11.91 2.51 -0.40
CA LYS A 35 -11.48 3.07 -1.69
C LYS A 35 -9.97 3.29 -1.70
N VAL A 36 -9.27 2.48 -2.48
CA VAL A 36 -7.82 2.60 -2.70
C VAL A 36 -7.56 3.72 -3.70
N VAL A 37 -6.68 4.64 -3.34
CA VAL A 37 -6.24 5.78 -4.18
C VAL A 37 -4.96 5.43 -4.92
N LYS A 38 -4.02 4.77 -4.24
CA LYS A 38 -2.72 4.41 -4.83
C LYS A 38 -2.12 3.18 -4.16
N VAL A 39 -1.52 2.31 -4.95
CA VAL A 39 -0.68 1.21 -4.46
C VAL A 39 0.74 1.41 -4.95
N THR A 40 1.73 1.16 -4.10
CA THR A 40 3.14 1.29 -4.43
C THR A 40 3.91 0.15 -3.79
N ILE A 41 4.34 -0.81 -4.61
CA ILE A 41 5.24 -1.88 -4.18
C ILE A 41 6.67 -1.35 -4.10
N VAL A 42 7.31 -1.57 -2.96
CA VAL A 42 8.73 -1.26 -2.77
C VAL A 42 9.54 -2.34 -3.46
N LYS A 43 10.33 -1.90 -4.43
CA LYS A 43 11.30 -2.73 -5.14
C LYS A 43 12.70 -2.31 -4.75
N ASP A 44 13.58 -3.28 -4.73
CA ASP A 44 15.00 -3.04 -4.55
C ASP A 44 15.58 -2.30 -5.76
N LYS A 45 16.51 -1.36 -5.53
CA LYS A 45 17.03 -0.50 -6.59
C LYS A 45 18.02 -1.24 -7.49
N GLU A 46 18.75 -2.20 -6.93
CA GLU A 46 19.80 -2.96 -7.60
C GLU A 46 19.22 -4.18 -8.30
N SER A 47 18.55 -5.05 -7.55
CA SER A 47 17.99 -6.30 -8.09
C SER A 47 16.66 -6.11 -8.83
N ARG A 48 16.02 -4.93 -8.72
CA ARG A 48 14.67 -4.64 -9.24
C ARG A 48 13.57 -5.59 -8.75
N ARG A 49 13.87 -6.46 -7.79
CA ARG A 49 12.95 -7.41 -7.19
C ARG A 49 12.10 -6.72 -6.13
N SER A 50 10.85 -7.16 -5.99
CA SER A 50 9.98 -6.71 -4.90
C SER A 50 10.62 -7.05 -3.56
N LYS A 51 10.64 -6.13 -2.59
CA LYS A 51 11.10 -6.42 -1.22
C LYS A 51 10.03 -7.11 -0.37
N GLY A 52 8.90 -7.49 -0.96
CA GLY A 52 7.75 -8.00 -0.22
C GLY A 52 7.10 -6.92 0.65
N VAL A 53 7.25 -5.66 0.26
CA VAL A 53 6.72 -4.50 0.99
C VAL A 53 5.91 -3.65 0.03
N ALA A 54 4.75 -3.16 0.46
CA ALA A 54 3.89 -2.28 -0.31
C ALA A 54 3.28 -1.19 0.58
N PHE A 55 3.04 -0.04 -0.04
CA PHE A 55 2.30 1.08 0.54
C PHE A 55 0.98 1.23 -0.20
N VAL A 56 -0.11 1.34 0.55
CA VAL A 56 -1.47 1.45 0.02
C VAL A 56 -2.11 2.71 0.59
N LEU A 57 -2.29 3.72 -0.24
CA LEU A 57 -3.00 4.94 0.11
C LEU A 57 -4.49 4.71 -0.10
N PHE A 58 -5.27 4.92 0.95
CA PHE A 58 -6.73 4.95 0.91
C PHE A 58 -7.24 6.39 0.83
N LEU A 59 -8.48 6.53 0.40
CA LEU A 59 -9.19 7.80 0.44
C LEU A 59 -9.41 8.22 1.90
N ASP A 60 -9.91 7.28 2.71
CA ASP A 60 -10.28 7.51 4.10
C ASP A 60 -9.28 6.87 5.08
N LYS A 61 -8.99 7.61 6.15
CA LYS A 61 -8.14 7.12 7.26
C LYS A 61 -8.75 5.89 7.94
N GLU A 62 -10.08 5.83 8.02
CA GLU A 62 -10.80 4.74 8.68
C GLU A 62 -10.68 3.45 7.87
N SER A 63 -10.77 3.55 6.53
CA SER A 63 -10.50 2.43 5.62
C SER A 63 -9.08 1.91 5.78
N ALA A 64 -8.09 2.81 5.89
CA ALA A 64 -6.70 2.43 6.14
C ALA A 64 -6.52 1.70 7.48
N HIS A 65 -7.10 2.22 8.56
CA HIS A 65 -7.07 1.59 9.89
C HIS A 65 -7.74 0.21 9.90
N ASN A 66 -8.92 0.10 9.27
CA ASN A 66 -9.64 -1.16 9.18
C ASN A 66 -8.85 -2.20 8.38
N CYS A 67 -8.32 -1.80 7.22
CA CYS A 67 -7.44 -2.64 6.40
C CYS A 67 -6.21 -3.11 7.18
N ALA A 68 -5.52 -2.19 7.86
CA ALA A 68 -4.34 -2.52 8.66
C ALA A 68 -4.68 -3.58 9.71
N ARG A 69 -5.73 -3.35 10.52
CA ARG A 69 -6.16 -4.31 11.54
C ARG A 69 -6.59 -5.66 10.97
N ALA A 70 -7.32 -5.68 9.85
CA ALA A 70 -7.84 -6.90 9.26
C ALA A 70 -6.78 -7.75 8.55
N ILE A 71 -5.68 -7.13 8.10
CA ILE A 71 -4.59 -7.81 7.39
C ILE A 71 -3.40 -8.09 8.31
N ASN A 72 -3.22 -7.33 9.39
CA ASN A 72 -2.10 -7.51 10.30
C ASN A 72 -2.10 -8.92 10.90
N ASN A 73 -0.98 -9.65 10.73
CA ASN A 73 -0.81 -11.04 11.16
C ASN A 73 -1.71 -12.06 10.45
N LYS A 74 -2.23 -11.73 9.26
CA LYS A 74 -2.99 -12.68 8.45
C LYS A 74 -2.06 -13.56 7.63
N GLN A 75 -2.39 -14.84 7.46
CA GLN A 75 -1.70 -15.68 6.48
C GLN A 75 -2.25 -15.41 5.07
N LEU A 76 -1.36 -15.03 4.16
CA LEU A 76 -1.62 -14.81 2.74
C LEU A 76 -0.59 -15.60 1.94
N PHE A 77 -1.06 -16.56 1.14
CA PHE A 77 -0.22 -17.45 0.32
C PHE A 77 0.91 -18.13 1.13
N GLY A 78 0.58 -18.64 2.33
CA GLY A 78 1.55 -19.30 3.20
C GLY A 78 2.54 -18.37 3.92
N ARG A 79 2.36 -17.04 3.80
CA ARG A 79 3.18 -16.04 4.52
C ARG A 79 2.33 -15.22 5.47
N THR A 80 2.82 -15.02 6.69
CA THR A 80 2.20 -14.11 7.65
C THR A 80 2.50 -12.67 7.24
N VAL A 81 1.53 -11.98 6.67
CA VAL A 81 1.70 -10.57 6.30
C VAL A 81 1.52 -9.69 7.53
N LYS A 82 2.24 -8.59 7.57
CA LYS A 82 2.06 -7.55 8.58
C LYS A 82 1.52 -6.31 7.92
N ALA A 83 0.54 -5.68 8.55
CA ALA A 83 -0.03 -4.43 8.05
C ALA A 83 -0.17 -3.44 9.20
N SER A 84 0.30 -2.21 8.98
CA SER A 84 0.28 -1.14 9.97
C SER A 84 0.00 0.18 9.27
N ILE A 85 -0.43 1.19 10.02
CA ILE A 85 -0.47 2.55 9.47
C ILE A 85 0.96 2.99 9.16
N ALA A 86 1.15 3.53 7.97
CA ALA A 86 2.45 3.98 7.52
C ALA A 86 2.90 5.17 8.37
N VAL A 87 4.05 5.03 9.01
CA VAL A 87 4.68 6.15 9.73
C VAL A 87 5.31 7.06 8.68
N ASP A 88 4.95 8.34 8.72
CA ASP A 88 5.58 9.34 7.85
C ASP A 88 6.98 9.64 8.36
N ASN A 89 7.97 9.06 7.69
CA ASN A 89 9.38 9.37 7.90
C ASN A 89 9.87 10.46 6.92
N GLY A 90 8.97 11.36 6.48
CA GLY A 90 9.23 12.38 5.47
C GLY A 90 9.37 11.87 4.02
N ARG A 91 9.50 10.53 3.85
CA ARG A 91 9.60 9.90 2.52
C ARG A 91 8.26 9.62 1.85
N ALA A 92 7.14 9.67 2.58
CA ALA A 92 5.83 9.43 1.99
C ALA A 92 5.57 10.38 0.82
N THR A 93 6.00 11.63 0.97
CA THR A 93 5.93 12.68 -0.06
C THR A 93 6.62 12.27 -1.37
N GLU A 94 7.77 11.62 -1.33
CA GLU A 94 8.47 11.12 -2.54
C GLU A 94 7.66 10.03 -3.26
N PHE A 95 7.03 9.12 -2.52
CA PHE A 95 6.23 8.05 -3.10
C PHE A 95 4.88 8.56 -3.65
N ILE A 96 4.31 9.58 -3.02
CA ILE A 96 3.04 10.20 -3.44
C ILE A 96 3.25 11.10 -4.66
N ARG A 97 4.35 11.87 -4.68
CA ARG A 97 4.65 12.91 -5.69
C ARG A 97 5.12 12.34 -7.03
N ARG A 98 5.53 11.06 -7.10
CA ARG A 98 5.58 10.32 -8.39
C ARG A 98 4.15 10.08 -8.89
N ARG A 99 3.55 11.15 -9.42
CA ARG A 99 2.34 11.16 -10.24
C ARG A 99 2.67 10.45 -11.56
N ASN A 100 1.66 9.79 -12.12
CA ASN A 100 1.69 8.83 -13.23
C ASN A 100 2.27 7.45 -12.91
N TYR A 101 1.40 6.59 -12.38
CA TYR A 101 1.35 5.25 -12.96
C TYR A 101 0.75 5.46 -14.36
N THR A 102 1.55 5.37 -15.41
CA THR A 102 0.96 5.05 -16.72
C THR A 102 0.32 3.69 -16.52
N ASP A 103 -0.99 3.63 -16.70
CA ASP A 103 -1.67 2.37 -16.90
C ASP A 103 -0.99 1.68 -18.08
N LYS A 104 -0.05 0.77 -17.79
CA LYS A 104 0.40 -0.24 -18.76
C LYS A 104 -0.58 -1.41 -18.64
N SER A 105 -1.85 -1.13 -18.93
CA SER A 105 -2.83 -2.13 -19.31
C SER A 105 -3.21 -1.92 -20.78
N LYS A 106 -2.21 -1.90 -21.67
CA LYS A 106 -2.19 -2.53 -23.00
C LYS A 106 -0.88 -2.23 -23.72
#